data_AF-F8UHC6-F1
#
_entry.id   AF-F8UHC6-F1
#
_cell.length_a   1.000
_cell.length_b   1.000
_cell.length_c   1.000
_cell.angle_alpha   90.00
_cell.angle_beta   90.00
_cell.angle_gamma   90.00
#
_symmetry.space_group_name_H-M   'P 1'
#
loop_
_entity.id
_entity.type
_entity.pdbx_description
1 polymer ?
#
loop_
_entity_poly.entity_id
_entity_poly.type
_entity_poly.pdbx_seq_one_letter_code
_entity_poly.pdbx_strand_id
1 'polypeptide(L)'
;MTPLHALILAGLLVGCRGAPWNDPYPAADAGANTYYSAFTERPKHLDPVQSYSENEATFTSQVYQPPLQYHYYKRPYQLIPQTAVEVPRPMYLDAKGE
;
A
#
# COMPACT_ATOMS: atom_id res chain seq x y z
N MET A 1 42.06 -16.02 -21.70
CA MET A 1 41.51 -14.81 -21.05
C MET A 1 42.64 -14.23 -20.21
N THR A 2 43.12 -13.01 -20.51
CA THR A 2 44.31 -12.46 -19.84
C THR A 2 44.00 -12.09 -18.38
N PRO A 3 44.97 -12.16 -17.47
CA PRO A 3 44.78 -11.88 -16.03
C PRO A 3 44.20 -10.49 -15.76
N LEU A 4 44.44 -9.53 -16.66
CA LEU A 4 43.87 -8.18 -16.61
C LEU A 4 42.34 -8.16 -16.73
N HIS A 5 41.75 -8.98 -17.61
CA HIS A 5 40.29 -9.06 -17.77
C HIS A 5 39.64 -9.71 -16.55
N ALA A 6 40.30 -10.71 -15.96
CA ALA A 6 39.83 -11.33 -14.71
C ALA A 6 39.87 -10.32 -13.55
N LEU A 7 40.92 -9.48 -13.47
CA LEU A 7 41.02 -8.43 -12.46
C LEU A 7 39.94 -7.35 -12.61
N ILE A 8 39.70 -6.89 -13.84
CA ILE A 8 38.66 -5.90 -14.14
C ILE A 8 37.28 -6.44 -13.77
N LEU A 9 36.99 -7.69 -14.15
CA LEU A 9 35.71 -8.33 -13.81
C LEU A 9 35.54 -8.53 -12.30
N ALA A 10 36.61 -8.91 -11.58
CA ALA A 10 36.59 -9.03 -10.12
C ALA A 10 36.35 -7.67 -9.43
N GLY A 11 36.92 -6.58 -9.96
CA GLY A 11 36.71 -5.22 -9.45
C GLY A 11 35.27 -4.73 -9.63
N LEU A 12 34.64 -5.05 -10.77
CA LEU A 12 33.24 -4.69 -11.05
C LEU A 12 32.24 -5.39 -10.12
N LEU A 13 32.57 -6.59 -9.61
CA LEU A 13 31.71 -7.35 -8.70
C LEU A 13 31.72 -6.83 -7.25
N VAL A 14 32.66 -5.94 -6.89
CA VAL A 14 32.74 -5.37 -5.52
C VAL A 14 31.54 -4.48 -5.20
N GLY A 15 30.91 -3.86 -6.21
CA GLY A 15 29.71 -3.03 -6.04
C GLY A 15 28.41 -3.82 -5.84
N CYS A 16 28.42 -5.15 -6.01
CA CYS A 16 27.25 -6.02 -5.82
C CYS A 16 27.11 -6.51 -4.37
N ARG A 17 27.91 -6.01 -3.43
CA ARG A 17 27.87 -6.44 -2.02
C ARG A 17 27.29 -5.36 -1.12
N GLY A 18 26.25 -5.72 -0.36
CA GLY A 18 25.70 -4.92 0.74
C GLY A 18 24.36 -4.26 0.44
N ALA A 19 23.72 -3.76 1.49
CA ALA A 19 22.61 -2.82 1.39
C ALA A 19 23.10 -1.50 0.75
N PRO A 20 22.22 -0.69 0.13
CA PRO A 20 22.57 0.66 -0.30
C PRO A 20 23.32 1.41 0.82
N TRP A 21 24.37 2.16 0.48
CA TRP A 21 25.16 2.91 1.47
C TRP A 21 24.29 3.84 2.32
N ASN A 22 23.20 4.35 1.73
CA ASN A 22 22.23 5.23 2.33
C ASN A 22 20.90 4.52 2.66
N ASP A 23 20.93 3.21 2.86
CA ASP A 23 19.76 2.46 3.31
C ASP A 23 19.41 2.88 4.75
N PRO A 24 18.24 3.53 4.98
CA PRO A 24 17.85 3.97 6.30
C PRO A 24 17.31 2.81 7.17
N TYR A 25 17.16 1.60 6.62
CA TYR A 25 16.52 0.48 7.29
C TYR A 25 17.53 -0.45 8.00
N PRO A 26 17.18 -1.03 9.16
CA PRO A 26 18.07 -1.96 9.87
C PRO A 26 18.37 -3.21 9.04
N ALA A 27 19.63 -3.64 8.99
CA ALA A 27 20.02 -4.86 8.29
C ALA A 27 19.35 -6.13 8.84
N ALA A 28 18.92 -6.12 10.11
CA ALA A 28 18.18 -7.22 10.74
C ALA A 28 16.78 -7.42 10.14
N ASP A 29 16.21 -6.37 9.55
CA ASP A 29 14.89 -6.40 8.91
C ASP A 29 14.99 -6.82 7.43
N ALA A 30 16.20 -7.07 6.93
CA ALA A 30 16.42 -7.48 5.54
C ALA A 30 15.70 -8.81 5.25
N GLY A 31 14.83 -8.79 4.23
CA GLY A 31 14.01 -9.95 3.84
C GLY A 31 12.72 -10.10 4.67
N ALA A 32 12.46 -9.24 5.65
CA ALA A 32 11.17 -9.18 6.31
C ALA A 32 10.10 -8.58 5.38
N ASN A 33 8.84 -9.00 5.56
CA ASN A 33 7.70 -8.41 4.85
C ASN A 33 7.22 -7.14 5.56
N THR A 34 8.12 -6.16 5.69
CA THR A 34 7.85 -4.89 6.39
C THR A 34 7.78 -3.76 5.38
N TYR A 35 6.67 -3.02 5.37
CA TYR A 35 6.54 -1.80 4.59
C TYR A 35 6.74 -0.57 5.49
N TYR A 36 7.85 0.14 5.30
CA TYR A 36 8.14 1.38 6.00
C TYR A 36 7.56 2.57 5.23
N SER A 37 6.79 3.41 5.90
CA SER A 37 6.21 4.62 5.34
C SER A 37 6.26 5.78 6.34
N ALA A 38 6.03 6.99 5.85
CA ALA A 38 5.99 8.20 6.65
C ALA A 38 4.58 8.82 6.63
N PHE A 39 4.23 9.50 7.72
CA PHE A 39 3.01 10.29 7.84
C PHE A 39 3.35 11.64 8.45
N THR A 40 2.63 12.69 8.03
CA THR A 40 2.90 14.07 8.46
C THR A 40 2.40 14.35 9.88
N GLU A 41 1.25 13.77 10.24
CA GLU A 41 0.61 13.94 11.54
C GLU A 41 0.11 12.60 12.08
N ARG A 42 0.22 12.43 13.40
CA ARG A 42 -0.27 11.24 14.09
C ARG A 42 -1.80 11.13 13.95
N PRO A 43 -2.35 9.93 13.64
CA PRO A 43 -3.78 9.65 13.72
C PRO A 43 -4.35 10.01 15.10
N LYS A 44 -5.45 10.77 15.13
CA LYS A 44 -6.18 11.08 16.37
C LYS A 44 -7.07 9.90 16.76
N HIS A 45 -7.69 9.26 15.77
CA HIS A 45 -8.58 8.13 15.95
C HIS A 45 -8.19 6.98 15.01
N LEU A 46 -8.30 5.75 15.52
CA LEU A 46 -8.25 4.51 14.72
C LEU A 46 -9.61 3.81 14.66
N ASP A 47 -10.62 4.37 15.34
CA ASP A 47 -12.00 3.97 15.20
C ASP A 47 -12.56 4.61 13.92
N PRO A 48 -12.97 3.82 12.91
CA PRO A 48 -13.48 4.34 11.65
C PRO A 48 -14.78 5.13 11.81
N VAL A 49 -15.51 4.98 12.93
CA VAL A 49 -16.71 5.78 13.24
C VAL A 49 -16.35 7.19 13.68
N GLN A 50 -15.17 7.39 14.28
CA GLN A 50 -14.70 8.69 14.77
C GLN A 50 -13.75 9.40 13.80
N SER A 51 -13.03 8.63 12.97
CA SER A 51 -12.04 9.13 12.01
C SER A 51 -12.69 10.00 10.93
N TYR A 52 -12.15 11.21 10.70
CA TYR A 52 -12.65 12.16 9.69
C TYR A 52 -11.55 12.84 8.88
N SER A 53 -10.28 12.43 9.05
CA SER A 53 -9.16 12.97 8.28
C SER A 53 -8.66 11.99 7.20
N GLU A 54 -8.15 12.54 6.10
CA GLU A 54 -7.57 11.75 5.00
C GLU A 54 -6.36 10.92 5.47
N ASN A 55 -5.50 11.50 6.31
CA ASN A 55 -4.34 10.82 6.86
C ASN A 55 -4.74 9.55 7.62
N GLU A 56 -5.80 9.60 8.42
CA GLU A 56 -6.33 8.45 9.16
C GLU A 56 -6.91 7.37 8.24
N ALA A 57 -7.54 7.76 7.13
CA ALA A 57 -8.11 6.81 6.16
C ALA A 57 -7.05 5.86 5.58
N THR A 58 -5.81 6.34 5.42
CA THR A 58 -4.67 5.52 4.96
C THR A 58 -4.33 4.38 5.95
N PHE A 59 -4.57 4.58 7.24
CA PHE A 59 -4.36 3.55 8.27
C PHE A 59 -5.56 2.63 8.39
N THR A 60 -6.77 3.19 8.51
CA THR A 60 -7.99 2.40 8.73
C THR A 60 -8.31 1.50 7.54
N SER A 61 -8.01 1.91 6.31
CA SER A 61 -8.18 1.08 5.10
C SER A 61 -7.25 -0.14 5.03
N GLN A 62 -6.16 -0.17 5.81
CA GLN A 62 -5.27 -1.33 5.90
C GLN A 62 -5.73 -2.35 6.96
N VAL A 63 -6.57 -1.93 7.90
CA VAL A 63 -6.99 -2.74 9.06
C VAL A 63 -8.43 -3.23 8.93
N TYR A 64 -9.33 -2.35 8.49
CA TYR A 64 -10.76 -2.66 8.38
C TYR A 64 -11.13 -3.05 6.94
N GLN A 65 -12.02 -4.02 6.82
CA GLN A 65 -12.50 -4.51 5.53
C GLN A 65 -14.01 -4.22 5.37
N PRO A 66 -14.38 -3.03 4.85
CA PRO A 66 -15.78 -2.71 4.60
C PRO A 66 -16.41 -3.61 3.53
N PRO A 67 -17.75 -3.64 3.42
CA PRO A 67 -18.45 -4.42 2.40
C PRO A 67 -18.09 -4.03 0.96
N LEU A 68 -17.86 -2.73 0.73
CA LEU A 68 -17.64 -2.14 -0.58
C LEU A 68 -16.38 -1.29 -0.58
N GLN A 69 -15.77 -1.14 -1.76
CA GLN A 69 -14.59 -0.29 -1.99
C GLN A 69 -14.68 0.40 -3.35
N TYR A 70 -13.84 1.40 -3.60
CA TYR A 70 -13.70 1.99 -4.94
C TYR A 70 -12.64 1.26 -5.76
N HIS A 71 -12.94 1.06 -7.05
CA HIS A 71 -12.00 0.47 -7.99
C HIS A 71 -10.81 1.40 -8.22
N TYR A 72 -9.61 0.97 -7.80
CA TYR A 72 -8.39 1.78 -7.78
C TYR A 72 -8.05 2.47 -9.12
N TYR A 73 -8.10 1.74 -10.24
CA TYR A 73 -7.67 2.25 -11.55
C TYR A 73 -8.76 2.91 -12.42
N LYS A 74 -10.05 2.77 -12.10
CA LYS A 74 -11.12 3.25 -13.00
C LYS A 74 -11.36 4.74 -12.79
N ARG A 75 -11.61 5.45 -13.89
CA ARG A 75 -12.00 6.87 -13.92
C ARG A 75 -13.20 7.02 -14.87
N PRO A 76 -14.35 7.57 -14.41
CA PRO A 76 -14.66 7.91 -13.02
C PRO A 76 -14.56 6.68 -12.10
N TYR A 77 -14.33 6.93 -10.80
CA TYR A 77 -14.26 5.83 -9.81
C TYR A 77 -15.57 5.03 -9.81
N GLN A 78 -15.45 3.71 -9.67
CA GLN A 78 -16.60 2.80 -9.62
C GLN A 78 -16.62 2.07 -8.29
N LEU A 79 -17.80 2.01 -7.66
CA LEU A 79 -18.01 1.19 -6.46
C LEU A 79 -17.99 -0.28 -6.86
N ILE A 80 -17.23 -1.09 -6.13
CA ILE A 80 -17.08 -2.53 -6.34
C ILE A 80 -17.19 -3.27 -5.00
N PRO A 81 -17.45 -4.59 -5.01
CA PRO A 81 -17.42 -5.37 -3.77
C PRO A 81 -16.01 -5.45 -3.17
N GLN A 82 -15.93 -5.53 -1.86
CA GLN A 82 -14.72 -5.92 -1.13
C GLN A 82 -14.96 -7.19 -0.33
N THR A 83 -15.76 -7.12 0.74
CA THR A 83 -16.20 -8.31 1.49
C THR A 83 -17.63 -8.73 1.16
N ALA A 84 -18.41 -7.86 0.51
CA ALA A 84 -19.71 -8.21 -0.05
C ALA A 84 -19.56 -9.10 -1.31
N VAL A 85 -20.61 -9.84 -1.65
CA VAL A 85 -20.66 -10.65 -2.89
C VAL A 85 -20.94 -9.80 -4.14
N GLU A 86 -21.69 -8.72 -4.00
CA GLU A 86 -21.99 -7.78 -5.09
C GLU A 86 -22.28 -6.37 -4.53
N VAL A 87 -22.32 -5.38 -5.41
CA VAL A 87 -22.81 -4.04 -5.06
C VAL A 87 -24.35 -4.09 -5.02
N PRO A 88 -25.00 -3.71 -3.90
CA PRO A 88 -26.45 -3.73 -3.81
C PRO A 88 -27.11 -2.87 -4.90
N ARG A 89 -28.20 -3.37 -5.48
CA ARG A 89 -29.02 -2.59 -6.41
C ARG A 89 -30.01 -1.75 -5.61
N PRO A 90 -30.12 -0.44 -5.88
CA PRO A 90 -31.13 0.40 -5.26
C PRO A 90 -32.53 -0.17 -5.47
N MET A 91 -33.33 -0.19 -4.41
CA MET A 91 -34.76 -0.46 -4.48
C MET A 91 -35.50 0.82 -4.12
N TYR A 92 -36.33 1.26 -5.06
CA TYR A 92 -37.15 2.45 -4.94
C TYR A 92 -38.54 2.02 -4.50
N LEU A 93 -39.02 2.59 -3.39
CA LEU A 93 -40.22 2.12 -2.69
C LEU A 93 -41.29 3.20 -2.56
N ASP A 94 -41.07 4.38 -3.14
CA ASP A 94 -42.09 5.42 -3.12
C ASP A 94 -43.26 5.10 -4.08
N ALA A 95 -44.31 5.91 -4.02
CA ALA A 95 -45.51 5.70 -4.83
C ALA A 95 -45.28 5.84 -6.34
N LYS A 96 -44.16 6.43 -6.76
CA LYS A 96 -43.76 6.63 -8.16
C LYS A 96 -42.72 5.60 -8.62
N GLY A 97 -42.19 4.79 -7.71
CA GLY A 97 -41.05 3.91 -7.99
C GLY A 97 -39.72 4.68 -8.07
N GLU A 98 -39.61 5.82 -7.38
CA GLU A 98 -38.42 6.65 -7.17
C GLU A 98 -37.83 6.52 -5.76
#